data_AF-X0SSN2-F1
#
_entry.id   AF-X0SSN2-F1
#
_cell.length_a   1.000
_cell.length_b   1.000
_cell.length_c   1.000
_cell.angle_alpha   90.00
_cell.angle_beta   90.00
_cell.angle_gamma   90.00
#
_symmetry.space_group_name_H-M   'P 1'
#
loop_
_entity.id
_entity.type
_entity.pdbx_description
1 polymer ?
#
loop_
_entity_poly.entity_id
_entity_poly.type
_entity_poly.pdbx_seq_one_letter_code
_entity_poly.pdbx_strand_id
1 'polypeptide(L)'
;CEAELIDEINEPSVDDVAATLELLNRAPSLYLRQNDEQRARFLNALAWNCIIEGEKIVPNYKSPFSFVAEGARSADWYARQDSNL
;
A
#
# COMPACT_ATOMS: atom_id res chain seq x y z
N CYS A 1 -8.92 28.29 -14.49
CA CYS A 1 -8.83 28.72 -13.09
C CYS A 1 -10.24 28.55 -12.53
N GLU A 2 -10.55 27.68 -11.59
CA GLU A 2 -9.77 27.08 -10.52
C GLU A 2 -10.05 25.57 -10.46
N ALA A 3 -9.00 24.80 -10.22
CA ALA A 3 -9.11 23.43 -9.76
C ALA A 3 -9.45 23.51 -8.26
N GLU A 4 -10.51 22.84 -7.83
CA GLU A 4 -10.71 22.35 -6.46
C GLU A 4 -12.09 21.72 -6.36
N LEU A 5 -12.17 20.42 -6.61
CA LEU A 5 -13.18 19.56 -6.00
C LEU A 5 -12.39 18.39 -5.44
N ILE A 6 -12.11 18.56 -4.16
CA ILE A 6 -11.48 17.64 -3.23
C ILE A 6 -12.02 16.24 -3.53
N ASP A 7 -11.13 15.35 -4.01
CA ASP A 7 -11.39 13.92 -3.97
C ASP A 7 -11.74 13.60 -2.51
N GLU A 8 -13.01 13.25 -2.25
CA GLU A 8 -13.42 12.63 -1.01
C GLU A 8 -12.54 11.40 -0.80
N ILE A 9 -11.48 11.56 0.00
CA ILE A 9 -10.70 10.45 0.51
C ILE A 9 -11.66 9.71 1.45
N ASN A 10 -12.43 8.78 0.88
CA ASN A 10 -13.09 7.75 1.67
C ASN A 10 -11.99 7.04 2.43
N GLU A 11 -11.90 7.29 3.74
CA GLU A 11 -11.02 6.51 4.61
C GLU A 11 -11.38 5.03 4.39
N PRO A 12 -10.42 4.19 3.95
CA PRO A 12 -10.70 2.79 3.74
C PRO A 12 -11.16 2.19 5.07
N SER A 13 -12.19 1.33 5.04
CA SER A 13 -12.68 0.75 6.28
C SER A 13 -11.55 0.00 6.99
N VAL A 14 -11.56 -0.04 8.32
CA VAL A 14 -10.52 -0.73 9.10
C VAL A 14 -10.41 -2.21 8.68
N ASP A 15 -11.54 -2.81 8.30
CA ASP A 15 -11.60 -4.17 7.76
C ASP A 15 -10.87 -4.28 6.41
N ASP A 16 -10.99 -3.28 5.53
CA ASP A 16 -10.26 -3.22 4.25
C ASP A 16 -8.76 -3.08 4.47
N VAL A 17 -8.32 -2.30 5.46
CA VAL A 17 -6.90 -2.14 5.81
C VAL A 17 -6.34 -3.46 6.34
N ALA A 18 -7.04 -4.11 7.27
CA ALA A 18 -6.61 -5.39 7.84
C ALA A 18 -6.55 -6.49 6.76
N ALA A 19 -7.57 -6.59 5.91
CA ALA A 19 -7.60 -7.53 4.80
C ALA A 19 -6.47 -7.26 3.79
N THR A 20 -6.17 -5.99 3.52
CA THR A 20 -5.05 -5.60 2.63
C THR A 20 -3.71 -6.04 3.21
N LEU A 21 -3.48 -5.83 4.51
CA LEU A 21 -2.25 -6.26 5.18
C LEU A 21 -2.13 -7.80 5.23
N GLU A 22 -3.22 -8.51 5.50
CA GLU A 22 -3.23 -9.98 5.47
C GLU A 22 -2.92 -10.50 4.05
N LEU A 23 -3.49 -9.86 3.02
CA LEU A 23 -3.23 -10.20 1.62
C LEU A 23 -1.76 -9.98 1.26
N LEU A 24 -1.15 -8.87 1.69
CA LEU A 24 0.27 -8.60 1.50
C LEU A 24 1.15 -9.65 2.18
N ASN A 25 0.82 -10.05 3.41
CA ASN A 25 1.54 -11.12 4.12
C ASN A 25 1.46 -12.46 3.39
N ARG A 26 0.32 -12.75 2.74
CA ARG A 26 0.11 -13.99 1.99
C ARG A 26 0.67 -13.93 0.57
N ALA A 27 1.01 -12.75 0.06
CA ALA A 27 1.39 -12.52 -1.32
C ALA A 27 2.54 -13.42 -1.83
N PRO A 28 3.63 -13.69 -1.06
CA PRO A 28 4.67 -14.62 -1.51
C PRO A 28 4.13 -16.03 -1.77
N SER A 29 3.26 -16.52 -0.89
CA SER A 29 2.65 -17.85 -1.03
C SER A 29 1.69 -17.92 -2.23
N LEU A 30 0.97 -16.81 -2.50
CA LEU A 30 0.05 -16.71 -3.63
C LEU A 30 0.80 -16.66 -4.96
N TYR A 31 1.87 -15.87 -5.04
CA TYR A 31 2.73 -15.77 -6.21
C TYR A 31 3.29 -17.14 -6.62
N LEU A 32 3.77 -17.94 -5.66
CA LEU A 32 4.32 -19.27 -5.93
C LEU A 32 3.29 -20.25 -6.49
N ARG A 33 2.00 -20.09 -6.16
CA ARG A 33 0.92 -21.00 -6.59
C ARG A 33 0.30 -20.62 -7.93
N GLN A 34 0.55 -19.42 -8.43
CA GLN A 34 -0.03 -18.87 -9.65
C GLN A 34 0.70 -19.34 -10.92
N ASN A 35 -0.01 -19.28 -12.05
CA ASN A 35 0.60 -19.48 -13.37
C ASN A 35 1.41 -18.25 -13.82
N ASP A 36 2.15 -18.38 -14.92
CA ASP A 36 3.08 -17.33 -15.36
C ASP A 36 2.38 -16.02 -15.74
N GLU A 37 1.18 -16.07 -16.33
CA GLU A 37 0.40 -14.88 -16.67
C GLU A 37 -0.03 -14.12 -15.41
N GLN A 38 -0.52 -14.84 -14.41
CA GLN A 38 -0.95 -14.28 -13.12
C GLN A 38 0.23 -13.72 -12.34
N ARG A 39 1.38 -14.41 -12.34
CA ARG A 39 2.63 -13.93 -11.75
C ARG A 39 3.10 -12.64 -12.40
N ALA A 40 3.06 -12.56 -13.73
CA ALA A 40 3.43 -11.34 -14.46
C ALA A 40 2.50 -10.17 -14.11
N ARG A 41 1.19 -10.40 -14.05
CA ARG A 41 0.21 -9.39 -13.59
C ARG A 41 0.51 -8.91 -12.17
N PHE A 42 0.79 -9.84 -11.25
CA PHE A 42 1.13 -9.52 -9.88
C PHE A 42 2.42 -8.69 -9.77
N LEU A 43 3.49 -9.11 -10.46
CA LEU A 43 4.76 -8.38 -10.47
C LEU A 43 4.62 -6.99 -11.11
N ASN A 44 3.80 -6.85 -12.16
CA ASN A 44 3.52 -5.54 -12.75
C ASN A 44 2.87 -4.59 -11.73
N ALA A 45 1.87 -5.06 -10.97
CA ALA A 45 1.23 -4.25 -9.94
C ALA A 45 2.21 -3.80 -8.85
N LEU A 46 3.12 -4.68 -8.43
CA LEU A 46 4.19 -4.34 -7.48
C LEU A 46 5.21 -3.36 -8.08
N ALA A 47 5.70 -3.62 -9.29
CA ALA A 47 6.69 -2.79 -9.97
C ALA A 47 6.18 -1.38 -10.25
N TRP A 48 4.87 -1.21 -10.47
CA TRP A 48 4.22 0.09 -10.59
C TRP A 48 4.33 0.97 -9.33
N ASN A 49 4.60 0.36 -8.17
CA ASN A 49 4.86 1.00 -6.89
C ASN A 49 6.36 1.11 -6.58
N CYS A 50 7.24 0.85 -7.54
CA CYS A 50 8.68 0.99 -7.41
C CYS A 50 9.24 1.91 -8.51
N ILE A 51 10.41 2.48 -8.25
CA ILE A 51 11.24 3.20 -9.22
C ILE A 51 12.65 2.63 -9.23
N ILE A 52 13.39 2.90 -10.29
CA ILE A 52 14.81 2.55 -10.38
C ILE A 52 15.61 3.81 -10.05
N GLU A 53 16.41 3.74 -8.98
CA GLU A 53 17.34 4.78 -8.58
C GLU A 53 18.77 4.23 -8.70
N GLY A 54 19.48 4.65 -9.74
CA GLY A 54 20.80 4.11 -10.08
C GLY A 54 20.71 2.61 -10.37
N GLU A 55 21.39 1.81 -9.55
CA GLU A 55 21.40 0.33 -9.64
C GLU A 55 20.41 -0.35 -8.69
N LYS A 56 19.55 0.41 -8.01
CA LYS A 56 18.61 -0.11 -7.00
C LYS A 56 17.16 0.05 -7.45
N ILE A 57 16.35 -0.95 -7.10
CA ILE A 57 14.88 -0.83 -7.12
C ILE A 57 14.46 -0.31 -5.75
N VAL A 58 13.82 0.86 -5.71
CA VAL A 58 13.30 1.44 -4.47
C VAL A 58 11.79 1.60 -4.55
N PRO A 59 11.06 1.38 -3.45
CA PRO A 59 9.63 1.60 -3.44
C PRO A 59 9.31 3.11 -3.55
N ASN A 60 8.36 3.45 -4.41
CA ASN A 60 7.81 4.80 -4.61
C ASN A 60 6.38 4.91 -4.07
N TYR A 61 6.01 4.00 -3.15
CA TYR A 61 4.74 3.90 -2.40
C TYR A 61 3.66 4.90 -2.84
N LYS A 62 3.03 4.67 -3.99
CA LYS A 62 1.99 5.58 -4.50
C LYS A 62 0.77 5.52 -3.59
N SER A 63 -0.06 6.57 -3.61
CA SER A 63 -1.33 6.56 -2.88
C SER A 63 -2.16 5.30 -3.22
N PRO A 64 -2.73 4.58 -2.22
CA PRO A 64 -2.78 4.94 -0.79
C PRO A 64 -1.59 4.43 0.06
N PHE A 65 -0.65 3.68 -0.51
CA PHE A 65 0.48 3.10 0.22
C PHE A 65 1.46 4.14 0.78
N SER A 66 1.48 5.36 0.21
CA SER A 66 2.26 6.50 0.70
C SER A 66 1.98 6.78 2.18
N PHE A 67 0.71 6.72 2.61
CA PHE A 67 0.31 7.04 3.98
C PHE A 67 0.85 6.01 4.99
N VAL A 68 0.84 4.73 4.61
CA VAL A 68 1.39 3.65 5.45
C VAL A 68 2.90 3.82 5.60
N ALA A 69 3.60 4.10 4.49
CA ALA A 69 5.04 4.33 4.48
C ALA A 69 5.43 5.59 5.27
N GLU A 70 4.67 6.67 5.14
CA GLU A 70 4.88 7.90 5.91
C GLU A 70 4.70 7.67 7.40
N GLY A 71 3.58 7.06 7.80
CA GLY A 71 3.34 6.70 9.19
C GLY A 71 4.45 5.80 9.75
N ALA A 72 5.01 4.90 8.93
CA ALA A 72 6.06 3.97 9.38
C ALA A 72 7.36 4.72 9.67
N ARG A 73 7.66 5.75 8.87
CA ARG A 73 8.83 6.62 9.07
C ARG A 73 8.65 7.57 10.23
N SER A 74 7.46 8.15 10.41
CA SER A 74 7.19 9.11 11.48
C SER A 74 6.98 8.46 12.85
N ALA A 75 6.73 7.14 12.89
CA ALA A 75 6.24 6.41 14.05
C ALA A 75 4.88 6.93 14.59
N ASP A 76 4.23 7.86 13.88
CA ASP A 76 2.85 8.31 14.11
C ASP A 76 1.86 7.33 13.45
N TRP A 77 2.08 6.03 13.62
CA TRP A 77 1.08 5.03 13.31
C TRP A 77 -0.06 5.19 14.30
N TYR A 78 -0.98 6.11 13.97
CA TYR A 78 -2.20 6.42 14.69
C TYR A 78 -2.07 6.05 16.15
N ALA A 79 -1.51 6.97 16.96
CA ALA A 79 -1.59 6.84 18.41
C ALA A 79 -3.04 6.49 18.72
N ARG A 80 -3.31 5.20 18.99
CA ARG A 80 -4.63 4.77 19.36
C ARG A 80 -4.88 5.58 20.61
N GLN A 81 -5.77 6.54 20.52
CA GLN A 81 -6.34 7.10 21.72
C GLN A 81 -6.97 5.88 22.37
N ASP A 82 -6.33 5.37 23.42
CA ASP A 82 -6.81 4.23 24.17
C ASP A 82 -8.25 4.58 24.54
N SER A 83 -9.22 4.00 23.83
CA SER A 83 -10.64 4.33 23.97
C SER A 83 -11.19 3.61 25.19
N ASN A 84 -10.52 3.84 26.32
CA ASN A 84 -10.98 3.55 27.67
C ASN A 84 -11.34 4.90 28.31
N LEU A 85 -12.42 5.51 27.84
CA LEU A 85 -13.15 6.55 28.57
C LEU A 85 -14.43 5.94 29.13
#